data_AF-A0A0P7KZ10-F1
#
_entry.id   AF-A0A0P7KZ10-F1
#
_cell.length_a   1.000
_cell.length_b   1.000
_cell.length_c   1.000
_cell.angle_alpha   90.00
_cell.angle_beta   90.00
_cell.angle_gamma   90.00
#
_symmetry.space_group_name_H-M   'P 1'
#
loop_
_entity.id
_entity.type
_entity.pdbx_description
1 polymer ?
#
loop_
_entity_poly.entity_id
_entity_poly.type
_entity_poly.pdbx_seq_one_letter_code
_entity_poly.pdbx_strand_id
1 'polypeptide(L)'
;MIGKLSTSFELILKVIPVYIAFMVIMPFISKFIGKRFKLDLESGRALIFSGSTRNSLVVLPLALSLPDQVSTIVAAIIVTQTIVEIIGEIIYIRVVPLLLLRKQ
;
A
#
# COMPACT_ATOMS: atom_id res chain seq x y z
N MET A 1 20.86 -14.42 -19.53
CA MET A 1 19.56 -13.70 -19.43
C MET A 1 18.68 -14.23 -18.30
N ILE A 2 18.77 -15.52 -17.91
CA ILE A 2 17.94 -16.14 -16.86
C ILE A 2 18.31 -15.69 -15.43
N GLY A 3 19.61 -15.53 -15.11
CA GLY A 3 20.05 -15.15 -13.74
C GLY A 3 19.69 -13.73 -13.27
N LYS A 4 19.50 -12.78 -14.20
CA LYS A 4 19.04 -11.41 -13.85
C LYS A 4 17.57 -11.42 -13.41
N LEU A 5 16.75 -12.30 -13.97
CA LEU A 5 15.33 -12.41 -13.60
C LEU A 5 15.17 -12.98 -12.19
N SER A 6 15.98 -13.99 -11.83
CA SER A 6 16.00 -14.60 -10.50
C SER A 6 16.34 -13.59 -9.40
N THR A 7 17.35 -12.76 -9.65
CA THR A 7 17.82 -11.76 -8.68
C THR A 7 16.79 -10.63 -8.47
N SER A 8 16.17 -10.16 -9.56
CA SER A 8 15.11 -9.14 -9.46
C SER A 8 13.86 -9.68 -8.74
N PHE A 9 13.52 -10.95 -8.94
CA PHE A 9 12.38 -11.58 -8.27
C PHE A 9 12.59 -11.70 -6.76
N GLU A 10 13.79 -12.04 -6.30
CA GLU A 10 14.12 -12.04 -4.86
C GLU A 10 13.99 -10.66 -4.22
N LEU A 11 14.40 -9.60 -4.93
CA LEU A 11 14.26 -8.22 -4.47
C LEU A 11 12.79 -7.81 -4.33
N ILE A 12 11.95 -8.19 -5.30
CA ILE A 12 10.51 -7.94 -5.25
C ILE A 12 9.86 -8.70 -4.09
N LEU A 13 10.23 -9.96 -3.86
CA LEU A 13 9.72 -10.74 -2.72
C LEU A 13 10.09 -10.10 -1.37
N LYS A 14 11.28 -9.50 -1.26
CA LYS A 14 11.72 -8.84 -0.02
C LYS A 14 10.94 -7.56 0.31
N VAL A 15 10.33 -6.88 -0.66
CA VAL A 15 9.56 -5.66 -0.40
C VAL A 15 8.10 -5.94 0.00
N ILE A 16 7.55 -7.10 -0.36
CA ILE A 16 6.17 -7.48 -0.03
C ILE A 16 5.87 -7.39 1.48
N PRO A 17 6.71 -7.94 2.39
CA PRO A 17 6.48 -7.81 3.83
C PRO A 17 6.41 -6.36 4.31
N VAL A 18 7.18 -5.45 3.68
CA VAL A 18 7.17 -4.02 4.02
C VAL A 18 5.83 -3.40 3.62
N TYR A 19 5.30 -3.74 2.45
CA TYR A 19 3.98 -3.26 2.01
C TYR A 19 2.86 -3.80 2.89
N ILE A 20 2.92 -5.08 3.25
CA ILE A 20 1.94 -5.69 4.17
C ILE A 20 2.02 -5.00 5.54
N ALA A 21 3.22 -4.77 6.08
CA ALA A 21 3.39 -4.08 7.35
C ALA A 21 2.83 -2.66 7.29
N PHE A 22 3.11 -1.92 6.22
CA PHE A 22 2.55 -0.59 6.00
C PHE A 22 1.02 -0.62 5.98
N MET A 23 0.42 -1.56 5.24
CA MET A 23 -1.02 -1.75 5.26
C MET A 23 -1.51 -2.04 6.67
N VAL A 24 -0.94 -2.99 7.39
CA VAL A 24 -1.41 -3.29 8.76
C VAL A 24 -1.32 -2.08 9.68
N ILE A 25 -0.26 -1.27 9.60
CA ILE A 25 -0.02 -0.13 10.51
C ILE A 25 -0.94 1.05 10.22
N MET A 26 -1.18 1.39 8.95
CA MET A 26 -1.88 2.63 8.58
C MET A 26 -3.31 2.77 9.14
N PRO A 27 -4.18 1.74 9.14
CA PRO A 27 -5.50 1.82 9.73
C PRO A 27 -5.49 2.20 11.21
N PHE A 28 -4.48 1.76 11.96
CA PHE A 28 -4.35 2.13 13.38
C PHE A 28 -3.94 3.60 13.52
N ILE A 29 -3.01 4.07 12.70
CA ILE A 29 -2.60 5.49 12.67
C ILE A 29 -3.78 6.36 12.26
N SER A 30 -4.47 6.03 11.16
CA SER A 30 -5.65 6.75 10.69
C SER A 30 -6.78 6.74 11.72
N LYS A 31 -7.01 5.63 12.42
CA LYS A 31 -7.99 5.57 13.53
C LYS A 31 -7.59 6.47 14.70
N PHE A 32 -6.31 6.50 15.06
CA PHE A 32 -5.81 7.37 16.12
C PHE A 32 -5.98 8.85 15.76
N ILE A 33 -5.62 9.23 14.53
CA ILE A 33 -5.82 10.58 14.00
C ILE A 33 -7.31 10.92 13.99
N GLY A 34 -8.17 10.04 13.45
CA GLY A 34 -9.61 10.25 13.42
C GLY A 34 -10.21 10.47 14.81
N LYS A 35 -9.74 9.73 15.82
CA LYS A 35 -10.14 9.93 17.23
C LYS A 35 -9.66 11.28 17.78
N ARG A 36 -8.41 11.66 17.52
CA ARG A 36 -7.84 12.95 17.97
C ARG A 36 -8.57 14.15 17.37
N PHE A 37 -9.02 14.04 16.12
CA PHE A 37 -9.78 15.07 15.41
C PHE A 37 -11.30 14.92 15.53
N LYS A 38 -11.80 13.95 16.32
CA LYS A 38 -13.24 13.68 16.52
C LYS A 38 -14.03 13.52 15.21
N LEU A 39 -13.44 12.82 14.23
CA LEU A 39 -14.10 12.53 12.96
C LEU A 39 -15.31 11.60 13.19
N ASP A 40 -16.38 11.83 12.42
CA ASP A 40 -17.50 10.90 12.34
C ASP A 40 -17.08 9.57 11.68
N LEU A 41 -17.97 8.57 11.73
CA LEU A 41 -17.67 7.22 11.24
C LEU A 41 -17.37 7.18 9.73
N GLU A 42 -18.01 8.02 8.92
CA GLU A 42 -17.81 8.03 7.47
C GLU A 42 -16.47 8.68 7.14
N SER A 43 -16.18 9.83 7.73
CA SER A 43 -14.89 10.52 7.61
C SER A 43 -13.73 9.68 8.14
N GLY A 44 -13.91 8.96 9.26
CA GLY A 44 -12.91 8.04 9.80
C GLY A 44 -12.61 6.86 8.88
N ARG A 45 -13.64 6.32 8.21
CA ARG A 45 -13.46 5.27 7.19
C ARG A 45 -12.73 5.83 5.98
N ALA A 46 -13.16 6.97 5.46
CA ALA A 46 -12.49 7.63 4.35
C ALA A 46 -11.00 7.87 4.65
N LEU A 47 -10.67 8.31 5.87
CA LEU A 47 -9.28 8.49 6.32
C LEU A 47 -8.48 7.18 6.40
N ILE A 48 -9.08 6.07 6.82
CA ILE A 48 -8.39 4.77 6.83
C ILE A 48 -8.10 4.31 5.40
N PHE A 49 -9.08 4.37 4.49
CA PHE A 49 -8.90 3.95 3.11
C PHE A 49 -7.88 4.85 2.40
N SER A 50 -8.12 6.16 2.35
CA SER A 50 -7.22 7.12 1.68
C SER A 50 -5.83 7.22 2.31
N GLY A 51 -5.71 7.04 3.63
CA GLY A 51 -4.41 7.09 4.31
C GLY A 51 -3.57 5.82 4.07
N SER A 52 -4.21 4.69 3.79
CA SER A 52 -3.53 3.42 3.57
C SER A 52 -3.19 3.16 2.11
N THR A 53 -3.73 3.95 1.18
CA THR A 53 -3.58 3.72 -0.25
C THR A 53 -2.84 4.89 -0.88
N ARG A 54 -1.80 4.58 -1.65
CA ARG A 54 -0.97 5.58 -2.32
C ARG A 54 -1.08 5.38 -3.82
N ASN A 55 -1.21 6.46 -4.57
CA ASN A 55 -1.08 6.36 -6.02
C ASN A 55 0.40 6.21 -6.39
N SER A 56 0.89 4.98 -6.36
CA SER A 56 2.26 4.64 -6.71
C SER A 56 2.57 4.83 -8.19
N LEU A 57 1.55 4.82 -9.05
CA LEU A 57 1.72 5.01 -10.48
C LEU A 57 2.12 6.44 -10.85
N VAL A 58 1.83 7.43 -10.00
CA VAL A 58 2.31 8.82 -10.19
C VAL A 58 3.84 8.89 -10.26
N VAL A 59 4.56 7.99 -9.58
CA VAL A 59 6.03 7.95 -9.62
C VAL A 59 6.59 7.02 -10.70
N LEU A 60 5.73 6.27 -11.41
CA LEU A 60 6.17 5.37 -12.48
C LEU A 60 6.94 6.09 -13.61
N PRO A 61 6.54 7.28 -14.10
CA PRO A 61 7.31 8.00 -15.10
C PRO A 61 8.74 8.33 -14.65
N LEU A 62 8.94 8.61 -13.35
CA LEU A 62 10.25 8.84 -12.75
C LEU A 62 11.06 7.54 -12.63
N ALA A 63 10.41 6.41 -12.37
CA ALA A 63 11.07 5.11 -12.37
C ALA A 63 11.59 4.77 -13.78
N LEU A 64 10.80 5.07 -14.81
CA LEU A 64 11.15 4.79 -16.20
C LEU A 64 12.25 5.72 -16.74
N SER A 65 12.49 6.87 -16.12
CA SER A 65 13.58 7.79 -16.50
C SER A 65 14.93 7.43 -15.89
N LEU A 66 14.98 6.45 -14.99
CA LEU A 66 16.24 5.95 -14.41
C LEU A 66 17.05 5.15 -15.44
N PRO A 67 18.36 4.94 -15.20
CA PRO A 67 19.19 4.07 -16.04
C PRO A 67 18.56 2.66 -16.20
N ASP A 68 18.68 2.09 -17.39
CA ASP A 68 18.03 0.83 -17.79
C ASP A 68 18.23 -0.33 -16.80
N GLN A 69 19.36 -0.37 -16.10
CA GLN A 69 19.64 -1.44 -15.13
C GLN A 69 18.75 -1.38 -13.87
N VAL A 70 18.25 -0.20 -13.50
CA VAL A 70 17.49 0.04 -12.26
C VAL A 70 16.01 0.31 -12.55
N SER A 71 15.71 0.94 -13.69
CA SER A 71 14.35 1.31 -14.12
C SER A 71 13.37 0.14 -14.05
N THR A 72 13.72 -1.02 -14.61
CA THR A 72 12.83 -2.20 -14.62
C THR A 72 12.51 -2.71 -13.20
N ILE A 73 13.48 -2.69 -12.29
CA ILE A 73 13.29 -3.17 -10.91
C ILE A 73 12.37 -2.21 -10.16
N VAL A 74 12.61 -0.91 -10.26
CA VAL A 74 11.78 0.10 -9.58
C VAL A 74 10.36 0.09 -10.13
N ALA A 75 10.17 -0.05 -11.44
CA ALA A 75 8.85 -0.20 -12.05
C ALA A 75 8.12 -1.45 -11.54
N ALA A 76 8.80 -2.59 -11.43
CA ALA A 76 8.21 -3.83 -10.91
C ALA A 76 7.83 -3.71 -9.42
N ILE A 77 8.63 -3.01 -8.62
CA ILE A 77 8.35 -2.69 -7.22
C ILE A 77 7.07 -1.85 -7.10
N ILE A 78 6.93 -0.81 -7.93
CA ILE A 78 5.73 0.05 -7.98
C ILE A 78 4.47 -0.77 -8.30
N VAL A 79 4.53 -1.61 -9.34
CA VAL A 79 3.40 -2.45 -9.75
C VAL A 79 3.07 -3.48 -8.65
N THR A 80 4.09 -4.09 -8.03
CA THR A 80 3.90 -5.04 -6.93
C THR A 80 3.18 -4.37 -5.77
N GLN A 81 3.56 -3.14 -5.41
CA GLN A 81 2.86 -2.37 -4.37
C GLN A 81 1.39 -2.15 -4.74
N THR A 82 1.08 -1.73 -5.98
CA THR A 82 -0.31 -1.51 -6.41
C THR A 82 -1.15 -2.79 -6.28
N ILE A 83 -0.59 -3.95 -6.65
CA ILE A 83 -1.26 -5.24 -6.50
C ILE A 83 -1.53 -5.54 -5.01
N VAL A 84 -0.53 -5.34 -4.14
CA VAL A 84 -0.68 -5.54 -2.70
C VAL A 84 -1.75 -4.61 -2.12
N GLU A 85 -1.77 -3.34 -2.53
CA GLU A 85 -2.76 -2.36 -2.09
C GLU A 85 -4.18 -2.76 -2.50
N ILE A 86 -4.40 -3.12 -3.77
CA ILE A 86 -5.73 -3.54 -4.25
C ILE A 86 -6.23 -4.76 -3.47
N ILE A 87 -5.36 -5.75 -3.22
CA ILE A 87 -5.71 -6.93 -2.42
C ILE A 87 -6.07 -6.52 -0.98
N GLY A 88 -5.27 -5.66 -0.36
CA GLY A 88 -5.53 -5.21 1.00
C GLY A 88 -6.76 -4.31 1.13
N GLU A 89 -7.09 -3.50 0.12
CA GLU A 89 -8.34 -2.72 0.07
C GLU A 89 -9.56 -3.64 0.09
N ILE A 90 -9.53 -4.77 -0.62
CA ILE A 90 -10.60 -5.77 -0.58
C ILE A 90 -10.78 -6.32 0.85
N ILE A 91 -9.66 -6.57 1.55
CA ILE A 91 -9.67 -7.01 2.95
C ILE A 91 -10.25 -5.90 3.84
N TYR A 92 -9.89 -4.64 3.61
CA TYR A 92 -10.33 -3.49 4.40
C TYR A 92 -11.83 -3.26 4.32
N ILE A 93 -12.46 -3.50 3.17
CA ILE A 93 -13.92 -3.42 3.01
C ILE A 93 -14.63 -4.27 4.07
N ARG A 94 -14.04 -5.39 4.49
CA ARG A 94 -14.58 -6.25 5.55
C ARG A 94 -14.07 -5.86 6.94
N VAL A 95 -12.77 -5.64 7.10
CA VAL A 95 -12.13 -5.42 8.41
C VAL A 95 -12.50 -4.09 9.04
N VAL A 96 -12.49 -3.00 8.27
CA VAL A 96 -12.69 -1.64 8.80
C VAL A 96 -14.07 -1.45 9.46
N PRO A 97 -15.21 -1.80 8.83
CA PRO A 97 -16.52 -1.63 9.45
C PRO A 97 -16.77 -2.60 10.62
N LEU A 98 -16.13 -3.77 10.64
CA LEU A 98 -16.35 -4.80 11.66
C LEU A 98 -15.50 -4.60 12.92
N LEU A 99 -14.23 -4.22 12.76
CA LEU A 99 -13.24 -4.24 13.85
C LEU A 99 -12.75 -2.84 14.24
N LEU A 100 -12.66 -1.90 13.30
CA LEU A 100 -12.01 -0.62 13.54
C LEU A 100 -13.00 0.51 13.84
N LEU A 101 -14.10 0.59 13.09
CA LEU A 101 -15.13 1.64 13.20
C LEU A 101 -16.54 1.02 13.12
N ARG A 102 -16.91 0.31 14.18
CA ARG A 102 -18.25 -0.28 14.34
C ARG A 102 -19.26 0.85 14.61
N LYS A 103 -20.36 0.86 13.85
CA LYS A 103 -21.53 1.70 14.16
C LYS A 103 -22.12 1.14 15.45
N GLN A 104 -21.95 1.85 16.57
CA GLN A 104 -22.65 1.58 17.83
C GLN A 104 -24.08 2.09 17.73
#